data_AF-A0A848GFK6-F1
#
_entry.id   AF-A0A848GFK6-F1
#
_cell.length_a   1.000
_cell.length_b   1.000
_cell.length_c   1.000
_cell.angle_alpha   90.00
_cell.angle_beta   90.00
_cell.angle_gamma   90.00
#
_symmetry.space_group_name_H-M   'P 1'
#
loop_
_entity.id
_entity.type
_entity.pdbx_description
1 polymer ?
#
loop_
_entity_poly.entity_id
_entity_poly.type
_entity_poly.pdbx_seq_one_letter_code
_entity_poly.pdbx_strand_id
1 'polypeptide(L)' 'QAATIVTSNLDFTEWDQAFPGNRLLASATVDRLRHNAYCLTLDGASYRAPRQGPNKAKTALASTPKNNQP' A
#
# COMPACT_ATOMS: atom_id res chain seq x y z
N GLN A 1 -24.82 -11.96 -2.45
CA GLN A 1 -23.40 -11.74 -2.11
C GLN A 1 -22.72 -11.29 -3.39
N ALA A 2 -21.92 -10.21 -3.36
CA ALA A 2 -21.23 -9.67 -4.53
C ALA A 2 -19.73 -9.64 -4.26
N ALA A 3 -18.92 -9.85 -5.30
CA ALA A 3 -17.48 -9.68 -5.20
C ALA A 3 -17.14 -8.18 -5.21
N THR A 4 -16.19 -7.79 -4.37
CA THR A 4 -15.71 -6.40 -4.27
C THR A 4 -14.22 -6.39 -4.55
N ILE A 5 -13.80 -5.50 -5.47
CA ILE A 5 -12.38 -5.24 -5.72
C ILE A 5 -12.05 -3.88 -5.12
N VAL A 6 -11.02 -3.83 -4.29
CA VAL A 6 -10.51 -2.61 -3.68
C VAL A 6 -9.04 -2.48 -4.02
N THR A 7 -8.62 -1.29 -4.46
CA THR A 7 -7.20 -0.96 -4.68
C THR A 7 -6.79 0.09 -3.66
N SER A 8 -5.72 -0.17 -2.92
CA SER A 8 -5.16 0.72 -1.91
C SER A 8 -3.67 0.90 -2.18
N ASN A 9 -3.16 2.11 -1.99
CA ASN A 9 -1.72 2.36 -1.92
C ASN A 9 -1.16 2.18 -0.49
N LEU A 10 -2.03 2.04 0.51
CA LEU A 10 -1.70 1.80 1.90
C LEU A 10 -1.69 0.31 2.21
N ASP A 11 -0.73 -0.11 3.03
CA ASP A 11 -0.75 -1.45 3.64
C ASP A 11 -1.80 -1.52 4.77
N PHE A 12 -2.19 -2.74 5.18
CA PHE A 12 -3.16 -2.96 6.25
C PHE A 12 -2.73 -2.35 7.59
N THR A 13 -1.44 -2.24 7.86
CA THR A 13 -0.93 -1.58 9.08
C THR A 13 -1.14 -0.07 9.05
N GLU A 14 -1.32 0.51 7.86
CA GLU A 14 -1.50 1.95 7.66
C GLU A 14 -2.96 2.34 7.50
N TRP A 15 -3.88 1.38 7.45
CA TRP A 15 -5.32 1.62 7.29
C TRP A 15 -5.94 2.45 8.41
N ASP A 16 -5.33 2.46 9.60
CA ASP A 16 -5.71 3.36 10.69
C ASP A 16 -5.65 4.84 10.26
N GLN A 17 -4.75 5.19 9.33
CA GLN A 17 -4.62 6.55 8.77
C GLN A 17 -5.76 6.91 7.82
N ALA A 18 -6.41 5.92 7.19
CA ALA A 18 -7.56 6.15 6.30
C ALA A 18 -8.83 6.56 7.07
N PHE A 19 -8.90 6.29 8.38
CA PHE A 19 -10.02 6.64 9.25
C PHE A 19 -9.54 7.51 10.43
N PRO A 20 -9.10 8.76 10.17
CA PRO A 20 -8.63 9.64 11.22
C PRO A 20 -9.73 9.84 12.27
N GLY A 21 -9.40 9.57 13.54
CA GLY A 21 -10.32 9.69 14.66
C GLY A 21 -11.18 8.45 14.96
N ASN A 22 -11.14 7.39 14.15
CA ASN A 22 -11.87 6.15 14.45
C ASN A 22 -11.13 4.88 14.01
N ARG A 23 -10.10 4.53 14.80
CA ARG A 23 -9.29 3.32 14.60
C ARG A 23 -10.11 2.03 14.63
N LEU A 24 -11.13 1.96 15.49
CA LEU A 24 -11.97 0.77 15.63
C LEU A 24 -12.75 0.50 14.33
N LEU A 25 -13.25 1.56 13.68
CA LEU A 25 -13.92 1.45 12.39
C LEU A 25 -12.96 1.01 11.29
N ALA A 26 -11.72 1.50 11.29
CA ALA A 26 -10.69 1.05 10.34
C ALA A 26 -10.49 -0.46 10.45
N SER A 27 -10.20 -0.94 11.67
CA SER A 27 -9.95 -2.35 11.95
C SER A 27 -11.14 -3.24 11.57
N ALA A 28 -12.37 -2.86 11.95
CA ALA A 28 -13.57 -3.61 11.61
C ALA A 28 -13.87 -3.62 10.10
N THR A 29 -13.48 -2.57 9.37
CA THR A 29 -13.66 -2.50 7.91
C THR A 29 -12.67 -3.43 7.21
N VAL A 30 -11.39 -3.39 7.62
CA VAL A 30 -10.36 -4.31 7.10
C VAL A 30 -10.75 -5.76 7.37
N ASP A 31 -11.22 -6.07 8.57
CA ASP A 31 -11.65 -7.42 8.93
C ASP A 31 -12.72 -7.97 7.97
N ARG A 32 -13.77 -7.20 7.71
CA ARG A 32 -14.83 -7.56 6.76
C ARG A 32 -14.33 -7.69 5.33
N LEU A 33 -13.42 -6.80 4.91
CA LEU A 33 -12.85 -6.85 3.55
C LEU A 33 -11.90 -8.04 3.37
N ARG A 34 -11.20 -8.47 4.42
CA ARG A 34 -10.27 -9.61 4.38
C ARG A 34 -10.97 -10.95 4.52
N HIS A 35 -12.17 -10.97 5.11
CA HIS A 35 -12.95 -12.19 5.24
C HIS A 35 -13.27 -12.79 3.85
N ASN A 36 -12.56 -13.88 3.50
CA ASN A 36 -12.60 -14.57 2.20
C ASN A 36 -11.99 -13.80 1.00
N ALA A 37 -11.11 -12.82 1.25
CA ALA A 37 -10.44 -12.10 0.17
C ALA A 37 -9.03 -12.62 -0.13
N TYR A 38 -8.61 -12.39 -1.36
CA TYR A 38 -7.24 -12.61 -1.81
C TYR A 38 -6.50 -11.26 -1.78
N CYS A 39 -5.35 -11.23 -1.11
CA CYS A 39 -4.48 -10.06 -1.10
C CYS A 39 -3.44 -10.18 -2.22
N LEU A 40 -3.39 -9.18 -3.10
CA LEU A 40 -2.41 -9.08 -4.17
C LEU A 40 -1.57 -7.83 -3.94
N THR A 41 -0.27 -8.02 -3.69
CA THR A 41 0.70 -6.92 -3.57
C THR A 41 1.24 -6.61 -4.97
N LEU A 42 1.16 -5.34 -5.37
CA LEU A 42 1.63 -4.85 -6.66
C LEU A 42 2.86 -3.97 -6.44
N ASP A 43 4.03 -4.52 -6.74
CA ASP A 43 5.31 -3.83 -6.63
C ASP A 43 5.86 -3.44 -8.01
N GLY A 44 6.64 -2.37 -8.07
CA GLY A 44 7.34 -1.95 -9.29
C GLY A 44 7.32 -0.44 -9.53
N ALA A 45 7.96 -0.04 -10.62
CA ALA A 45 7.95 1.36 -11.04
C ALA A 45 6.56 1.79 -11.50
N SER A 46 6.17 3.02 -11.17
CA SER A 46 4.89 3.59 -11.64
C SER A 46 4.86 3.61 -13.17
N TYR A 47 3.79 3.07 -13.75
CA TYR A 47 3.56 3.14 -15.19
C TYR A 47 3.35 4.59 -15.69
N ARG A 48 3.07 5.53 -14.78
CA ARG A 48 2.99 6.97 -15.09
C ARG A 48 4.35 7.64 -15.21
N ALA A 49 5.43 6.97 -14.81
CA ALA A 49 6.77 7.51 -14.97
C ALA A 49 7.00 7.81 -16.46
N PRO A 50 7.61 8.97 -16.80
CA PRO A 50 7.98 9.26 -18.18
C PRO A 50 8.76 8.07 -18.73
N ARG A 51 8.38 7.58 -19.92
CA ARG A 51 9.18 6.57 -20.62
C ARG A 51 10.57 7.14 -20.76
N GLN A 52 11.49 6.65 -19.92
CA GLN A 52 12.88 7.00 -20.05
C GLN A 52 13.26 6.54 -21.45
N GLY A 53 13.64 7.48 -22.32
CA GLY A 53 14.27 7.14 -23.59
C GLY A 53 15.44 6.19 -23.36
N PRO A 54 16.01 5.59 -24.41
CA PRO A 54 16.95 4.45 -24.32
C PRO A 54 18.30 4.73 -23.63
N ASN A 55 18.40 5.70 -22.72
CA ASN A 55 19.59 5.94 -21.93
C ASN A 55 19.25 6.67 -20.62
N LYS A 56 18.95 5.94 -19.54
CA LYS A 56 19.39 6.31 -18.18
C LYS A 56 19.24 5.11 -17.23
N ALA A 57 20.36 4.77 -16.61
CA ALA A 57 20.52 3.64 -15.70
C ALA A 57 19.61 3.75 -14.48
N LYS A 58 19.21 2.58 -13.96
CA LYS A 58 18.40 2.38 -12.76
C LYS A 58 19.00 3.14 -11.57
N THR A 59 18.35 4.21 -11.13
CA THR A 59 18.66 4.80 -9.82
C THR A 59 17.96 3.94 -8.76
N ALA A 60 18.74 3.05 -8.14
CA ALA A 60 18.34 2.38 -6.91
C ALA A 60 18.14 3.45 -5.82
N LEU A 61 16.89 3.68 -5.43
CA LEU A 61 16.55 4.46 -4.23
C LEU A 61 15.68 3.58 -3.34
N ALA A 62 16.36 2.65 -2.66
CA ALA A 62 15.97 2.22 -1.34
C ALA A 62 16.23 3.38 -0.37
N SER A 63 15.20 3.93 0.26
CA SER A 63 15.38 4.79 1.43
C SER A 63 15.09 3.97 2.69
N THR A 64 16.21 3.55 3.29
CA THR A 64 16.55 2.99 4.61
C THR A 64 15.53 3.12 5.76
N PRO A 65 15.40 2.10 6.65
CA PRO A 65 14.67 2.23 7.91
C PRO A 65 15.48 3.08 8.90
N LYS A 66 14.84 4.03 9.57
CA LYS A 66 15.46 4.82 10.63
C LYS A 66 14.98 4.31 11.99
N ASN A 67 15.66 3.26 12.48
CA ASN A 67 15.67 2.91 13.90
C ASN A 67 16.89 3.58 14.55
N ASN A 68 16.67 4.31 15.66
CA ASN A 68 17.57 4.35 16.82
C ASN A 68 16.97 5.28 17.90
N GLN A 69 16.42 4.65 18.94
CA GLN A 69 16.44 5.16 20.30
C GLN A 69 17.81 4.85 20.95
N PRO A 70 18.19 5.61 21.97
CA PRO A 70 18.48 5.05 23.28
C PRO A 70 17.30 5.19 24.24
#